data_AF-A0AA40DNA5-F1
#
_entry.id   AF-A0AA40DNA5-F1
#
_cell.length_a   1.000
_cell.length_b   1.000
_cell.length_c   1.000
_cell.angle_alpha   90.00
_cell.angle_beta   90.00
_cell.angle_gamma   90.00
#
_symmetry.space_group_name_H-M   'P 1'
#
loop_
_entity.id
_entity.type
_entity.pdbx_description
1 polymer ?
#
loop_
_entity_poly.entity_id
_entity_poly.type
_entity_poly.pdbx_seq_one_letter_code
_entity_poly.pdbx_strand_id
1 'polypeptide(L)'
;MHESLVETYPPVLSAVLEGILATDKRFSLSYREILSTFESHERVLAAAGHELPKDGSLPVQLLEQARAVRRRALDAATLNLGPDDYAIITGEHIYPSDTTPTQSTPVNPLFETHRLWGYETEQDMLDTEKDGLMFILPQFVVRAASFSFEQRQLMELTGGFFFGRRLAMRNVVAGNPFGSLADFRFFSLGPLDMAKGQWTINPLTETLCRELHSFVRLRGKCGWSVADLDIAICSLLENRSRANGGTLGFFDGDRGMSAELVGGLADAARLGQLINKPVAQILPLWGDINMHGDVSLYRKLFLSSPAMQLLGGDTFTSYLQSVPPLSLHANFLQAVLKVTARGLEGLLGAARLKPEDSTTIGSLSSLYRHSLLCQMLDILPEGLGAALQSFPTTAEFFTTPRATLDLVEAWRGLLEKEWSASDILSAINPAAARPPAGSSTSKATLSDDETQFFASGSRNPLLLNVDPKTPPTLADLVALESYRGLRDSAARTPASIPDLVQTLSTRPPSQAADIASQFAAAMHWPEARLHQVLVAKYPDVSAEHISKRLQDLDELVSLGRVMELLLRKVDPAVSVSLLFQMGTPAAPDSLSSS
;
A
#
# COMPACT_ATOMS: atom_id res chain seq x y z
N MET A 1 27.69 21.43 -16.05
CA MET A 1 28.08 21.52 -14.63
C MET A 1 27.10 20.81 -13.69
N HIS A 2 25.81 20.68 -14.01
CA HIS A 2 24.86 19.89 -13.20
C HIS A 2 24.83 18.38 -13.49
N GLU A 3 25.25 17.92 -14.68
CA GLU A 3 25.32 16.47 -14.97
C GLU A 3 26.46 15.75 -14.23
N SER A 4 27.58 16.42 -13.93
CA SER A 4 28.72 15.76 -13.26
C SER A 4 28.58 15.67 -11.73
N LEU A 5 27.51 16.22 -11.14
CA LEU A 5 27.24 16.10 -9.70
C LEU A 5 26.37 14.89 -9.35
N VAL A 6 25.67 14.32 -10.34
CA VAL A 6 24.81 13.15 -10.14
C VAL A 6 25.60 11.83 -10.24
N GLU A 7 26.75 11.85 -10.92
CA GLU A 7 27.63 10.67 -11.03
C GLU A 7 28.45 10.38 -9.76
N THR A 8 28.42 11.24 -8.73
CA THR A 8 29.35 11.13 -7.58
C THR A 8 28.73 11.09 -6.18
N TYR A 9 27.40 11.16 -6.00
CA TYR A 9 26.80 11.22 -4.64
C TYR A 9 25.49 10.43 -4.49
N PRO A 10 25.54 9.17 -4.00
CA PRO A 10 24.34 8.34 -3.81
C PRO A 10 23.49 8.56 -2.53
N PRO A 11 23.98 8.98 -1.34
CA PRO A 11 23.20 8.74 -0.12
C PRO A 11 22.16 9.83 0.21
N VAL A 12 22.20 11.00 -0.43
CA VAL A 12 21.26 12.11 -0.12
C VAL A 12 20.04 12.14 -1.07
N LEU A 13 19.91 11.13 -1.94
CA LEU A 13 19.04 11.22 -3.11
C LEU A 13 17.55 11.34 -2.79
N SER A 14 16.96 10.73 -1.76
CA SER A 14 15.50 10.87 -1.58
C SER A 14 15.06 12.30 -1.24
N ALA A 15 15.63 12.92 -0.20
CA ALA A 15 15.25 14.28 0.20
C ALA A 15 15.82 15.36 -0.75
N VAL A 16 17.01 15.14 -1.32
CA VAL A 16 17.58 16.06 -2.32
C VAL A 16 16.92 15.90 -3.67
N LEU A 17 16.52 14.70 -4.11
CA LEU A 17 15.71 14.53 -5.32
C LEU A 17 14.31 15.09 -5.12
N GLU A 18 13.65 14.91 -3.97
CA GLU A 18 12.38 15.58 -3.72
C GLU A 18 12.54 17.11 -3.71
N GLY A 19 13.63 17.62 -3.11
CA GLY A 19 13.97 19.04 -3.15
C GLY A 19 14.28 19.54 -4.57
N ILE A 20 15.03 18.78 -5.37
CA ILE A 20 15.38 19.10 -6.77
C ILE A 20 14.15 18.99 -7.66
N LEU A 21 13.34 17.93 -7.55
CA LEU A 21 12.09 17.75 -8.29
C LEU A 21 11.07 18.84 -7.93
N ALA A 22 11.01 19.28 -6.67
CA ALA A 22 10.10 20.33 -6.24
C ALA A 22 10.57 21.75 -6.64
N THR A 23 11.88 21.97 -6.81
CA THR A 23 12.44 23.29 -7.16
C THR A 23 12.74 23.45 -8.65
N ASP A 24 13.04 22.36 -9.35
CA ASP A 24 13.32 22.35 -10.77
C ASP A 24 12.02 22.23 -11.56
N LYS A 25 11.54 23.37 -12.09
CA LYS A 25 10.33 23.48 -12.92
C LYS A 25 10.30 22.54 -14.14
N ARG A 26 11.43 21.93 -14.50
CA ARG A 26 11.52 20.94 -15.58
C ARG A 26 10.90 19.58 -15.22
N PHE A 27 10.67 19.31 -13.93
CA PHE A 27 10.04 18.09 -13.45
C PHE A 27 8.71 18.42 -12.79
N SER A 28 7.60 18.03 -13.41
CA SER A 28 6.28 18.05 -12.76
C SER A 28 5.91 16.68 -12.16
N LEU A 29 6.90 15.81 -11.95
CA LEU A 29 6.71 14.43 -11.53
C LEU A 29 7.12 14.26 -10.07
N SER A 30 6.27 13.59 -9.31
CA SER A 30 6.63 13.09 -7.99
C SER A 30 7.59 11.91 -8.09
N TYR A 31 8.43 11.71 -7.06
CA TYR A 31 9.31 10.54 -6.98
C TYR A 31 8.53 9.21 -7.07
N ARG A 32 7.33 9.16 -6.47
CA ARG A 32 6.42 8.03 -6.56
C ARG A 32 5.95 7.76 -7.99
N GLU A 33 5.58 8.78 -8.76
CA GLU A 33 5.24 8.63 -10.18
C GLU A 33 6.42 8.03 -10.94
N ILE A 34 7.64 8.52 -10.68
CA ILE A 34 8.86 8.00 -11.31
C ILE A 34 9.07 6.51 -11.01
N LEU A 35 9.03 6.10 -9.74
CA LEU A 35 9.16 4.69 -9.33
C LEU A 35 8.05 3.78 -9.93
N SER A 36 6.84 4.32 -10.05
CA SER A 36 5.69 3.57 -10.56
C SER A 36 5.71 3.42 -12.09
N THR A 37 6.28 4.39 -12.82
CA THR A 37 6.26 4.40 -14.29
C THR A 37 7.57 3.94 -14.92
N PHE A 38 8.73 4.40 -14.43
CA PHE A 38 10.04 4.07 -14.99
C PHE A 38 10.62 2.79 -14.39
N GLU A 39 9.87 1.71 -14.52
CA GLU A 39 10.21 0.39 -14.00
C GLU A 39 11.14 -0.38 -14.92
N SER A 40 12.14 -1.05 -14.34
CA SER A 40 13.00 -2.00 -15.05
C SER A 40 13.43 -3.11 -14.09
N HIS A 41 12.98 -4.34 -14.35
CA HIS A 41 13.33 -5.49 -13.52
C HIS A 41 14.83 -5.80 -13.62
N GLU A 42 15.41 -5.63 -14.81
CA GLU A 42 16.82 -5.83 -15.10
C GLU A 42 17.70 -4.88 -14.30
N ARG A 43 17.34 -3.60 -14.23
CA ARG A 43 18.12 -2.62 -13.46
C ARG A 43 18.05 -2.90 -11.98
N VAL A 44 16.90 -3.32 -11.46
CA VAL A 44 16.74 -3.72 -10.05
C VAL A 44 17.66 -4.90 -9.73
N LEU A 45 17.69 -5.91 -10.61
CA LEU A 45 18.54 -7.10 -10.43
C LEU A 45 20.03 -6.80 -10.59
N ALA A 46 20.40 -5.99 -11.59
CA ALA A 46 21.77 -5.53 -11.78
C ALA A 46 22.25 -4.70 -10.57
N ALA A 47 21.40 -3.84 -10.01
CA ALA A 47 21.69 -3.09 -8.79
C ALA A 47 21.86 -4.01 -7.58
N ALA A 48 21.13 -5.13 -7.52
CA ALA A 48 21.32 -6.17 -6.51
C ALA A 48 22.58 -7.03 -6.73
N GLY A 49 23.35 -6.80 -7.80
CA GLY A 49 24.58 -7.52 -8.13
C GLY A 49 24.35 -8.84 -8.87
N HIS A 50 23.15 -9.12 -9.38
CA HIS A 50 22.92 -10.30 -10.21
C HIS A 50 23.52 -10.13 -11.60
N GLU A 51 24.21 -11.17 -12.07
CA GLU A 51 24.57 -11.28 -13.48
C GLU A 51 23.30 -11.56 -14.30
N LEU A 52 22.93 -10.62 -15.16
CA LEU A 52 21.78 -10.79 -16.04
C LEU A 52 22.10 -11.87 -17.10
N PRO A 53 21.22 -12.85 -17.29
CA PRO A 53 21.37 -13.81 -18.38
C PRO A 53 21.49 -13.09 -19.74
N LYS A 54 22.51 -13.46 -20.53
CA LYS A 54 22.69 -12.92 -21.89
C LYS A 54 21.52 -13.26 -22.83
N ASP A 55 20.76 -14.29 -22.47
CA ASP A 55 19.53 -14.69 -23.15
C ASP A 55 18.31 -13.85 -22.71
N GLY A 56 18.47 -12.81 -21.90
CA GLY A 56 17.40 -11.89 -21.48
C GLY A 56 16.22 -12.55 -20.75
N SER A 57 16.26 -13.86 -20.50
CA SER A 57 15.20 -14.64 -19.88
C SER A 57 15.43 -14.63 -18.38
N LEU A 58 14.63 -13.82 -17.67
CA LEU A 58 14.69 -13.79 -16.22
C LEU A 58 13.95 -15.01 -15.67
N PRO A 59 14.59 -15.85 -14.84
CA PRO A 59 13.90 -16.86 -14.06
C PRO A 59 12.75 -16.22 -13.27
N VAL A 60 11.62 -16.93 -13.17
CA VAL A 60 10.42 -16.46 -12.45
C VAL A 60 10.77 -15.97 -11.04
N GLN A 61 11.67 -16.68 -10.36
CA GLN A 61 12.14 -16.31 -9.01
C GLN A 61 12.85 -14.95 -8.98
N LEU A 62 13.75 -14.66 -9.94
CA LEU A 62 14.42 -13.36 -9.99
C LEU A 62 13.44 -12.24 -10.33
N LEU A 63 12.46 -12.51 -11.18
CA LEU A 63 11.40 -11.55 -11.48
C LEU A 63 10.54 -11.24 -10.23
N GLU A 64 10.18 -12.26 -9.46
CA GLU A 64 9.46 -12.09 -8.18
C GLU A 64 10.28 -11.30 -7.17
N GLN A 65 11.59 -11.56 -7.09
CA GLN A 65 12.50 -10.79 -6.24
C GLN A 65 12.56 -9.31 -6.67
N ALA A 66 12.74 -9.03 -7.95
CA ALA A 66 12.75 -7.65 -8.46
C ALA A 66 11.43 -6.92 -8.18
N ARG A 67 10.30 -7.62 -8.33
CA ARG A 67 8.97 -7.11 -7.99
C ARG A 67 8.83 -6.83 -6.49
N ALA A 68 9.36 -7.70 -5.63
CA ALA A 68 9.33 -7.52 -4.18
C ALA A 68 10.15 -6.30 -3.74
N VAL A 69 11.38 -6.15 -4.25
CA VAL A 69 12.25 -4.99 -3.97
C VAL A 69 11.54 -3.70 -4.37
N ARG A 70 10.99 -3.67 -5.59
CA ARG A 70 10.29 -2.51 -6.10
C ARG A 70 9.04 -2.18 -5.29
N ARG A 71 8.30 -3.20 -4.86
CA ARG A 71 7.14 -3.02 -3.99
C ARG A 71 7.55 -2.35 -2.68
N ARG A 72 8.58 -2.85 -2.00
CA ARG A 72 9.11 -2.23 -0.77
C ARG A 72 9.51 -0.77 -0.98
N ALA A 73 10.16 -0.45 -2.10
CA ALA A 73 10.51 0.93 -2.45
C ALA A 73 9.29 1.83 -2.68
N LEU A 74 8.23 1.32 -3.33
CA LEU A 74 6.99 2.06 -3.54
C LEU A 74 6.23 2.27 -2.22
N ASP A 75 6.22 1.25 -1.35
CA ASP A 75 5.58 1.31 -0.04
C ASP A 75 6.29 2.34 0.85
N ALA A 76 7.63 2.31 0.85
CA ALA A 76 8.47 3.30 1.51
C ALA A 76 8.17 4.72 1.01
N ALA A 77 8.19 4.94 -0.31
CA ALA A 77 7.89 6.24 -0.91
C ALA A 77 6.47 6.73 -0.59
N THR A 78 5.48 5.83 -0.52
CA THR A 78 4.09 6.18 -0.19
C THR A 78 3.96 6.71 1.24
N LEU A 79 4.82 6.27 2.15
CA LEU A 79 4.87 6.70 3.54
C LEU A 79 5.95 7.76 3.80
N ASN A 80 6.54 8.33 2.74
CA ASN A 80 7.65 9.29 2.77
C ASN A 80 8.89 8.76 3.52
N LEU A 81 9.16 7.46 3.42
CA LEU A 81 10.32 6.80 4.00
C LEU A 81 11.44 6.73 2.97
N GLY A 82 12.63 7.21 3.35
CA GLY A 82 13.86 6.90 2.61
C GLY A 82 14.28 5.43 2.79
N PRO A 83 15.23 4.91 2.00
CA PRO A 83 15.75 3.55 2.15
C PRO A 83 16.27 3.24 3.56
N ASP A 84 16.98 4.19 4.17
CA ASP A 84 17.50 4.04 5.54
C ASP A 84 16.39 4.09 6.58
N ASP A 85 15.41 4.98 6.41
CA ASP A 85 14.24 5.04 7.28
C ASP A 85 13.50 3.70 7.25
N TYR A 86 13.29 3.14 6.06
CA TYR A 86 12.64 1.85 5.88
C TYR A 86 13.40 0.73 6.58
N ALA A 87 14.72 0.67 6.40
CA ALA A 87 15.56 -0.35 7.04
C ALA A 87 15.60 -0.21 8.58
N ILE A 88 15.65 1.02 9.09
CA ILE A 88 15.61 1.29 10.53
C ILE A 88 14.25 0.89 11.13
N ILE A 89 13.16 1.25 10.46
CA ILE A 89 11.81 0.98 10.94
C ILE A 89 11.53 -0.52 10.94
N THR A 90 11.91 -1.19 9.85
CA THR A 90 11.56 -2.60 9.61
C THR A 90 12.58 -3.61 10.10
N GLY A 91 13.82 -3.19 10.31
CA GLY A 91 14.96 -4.10 10.47
C GLY A 91 15.34 -4.83 9.18
N GLU A 92 14.70 -4.51 8.04
CA GLU A 92 14.91 -5.15 6.75
C GLU A 92 15.25 -4.13 5.67
N HIS A 93 16.23 -4.43 4.81
CA HIS A 93 16.51 -3.60 3.66
C HIS A 93 15.39 -3.68 2.59
N ILE A 94 15.32 -2.64 1.75
CA ILE A 94 14.49 -2.66 0.53
C ILE A 94 14.87 -3.84 -0.37
N TYR A 95 16.16 -4.22 -0.37
CA TYR A 95 16.69 -5.45 -0.94
C TYR A 95 16.69 -6.55 0.13
N PRO A 96 15.75 -7.52 0.10
CA PRO A 96 15.75 -8.63 1.04
C PRO A 96 17.07 -9.42 0.95
N SER A 97 17.50 -10.03 2.05
CA SER A 97 18.75 -10.81 2.10
C SER A 97 18.82 -11.95 1.07
N ASP A 98 17.66 -12.49 0.68
CA ASP A 98 17.56 -13.55 -0.34
C ASP A 98 17.79 -13.04 -1.78
N THR A 99 17.82 -11.72 -1.97
CA THR A 99 18.00 -11.06 -3.27
C THR A 99 19.43 -10.67 -3.57
N THR A 100 20.36 -10.78 -2.62
CA THR A 100 21.78 -10.49 -2.85
C THR A 100 22.55 -11.81 -3.01
N PRO A 101 23.30 -12.02 -4.11
CA PRO A 101 24.01 -13.27 -4.37
C PRO A 101 25.13 -13.56 -3.35
N THR A 102 25.64 -12.51 -2.68
CA THR A 102 26.58 -12.63 -1.56
C THR A 102 25.82 -12.83 -0.25
N GLN A 103 25.75 -14.08 0.22
CA GLN A 103 25.38 -14.37 1.60
C GLN A 103 26.35 -13.64 2.56
N SER A 104 25.80 -13.06 3.62
CA SER A 104 26.50 -12.63 4.85
C SER A 104 27.30 -11.32 4.86
N THR A 105 26.66 -10.19 4.54
CA THR A 105 26.98 -9.00 5.35
C THR A 105 26.07 -9.00 6.58
N PRO A 106 26.62 -9.10 7.80
CA PRO A 106 25.82 -8.96 9.01
C PRO A 106 25.08 -7.61 8.96
N VAL A 107 23.89 -7.58 9.55
CA VAL A 107 23.10 -6.38 9.82
C VAL A 107 24.06 -5.23 10.10
N ASN A 108 24.05 -4.21 9.23
CA ASN A 108 24.97 -3.08 9.31
C ASN A 108 24.98 -2.57 10.76
N PRO A 109 26.14 -2.37 11.43
CA PRO A 109 26.22 -1.91 12.82
C PRO A 109 25.51 -0.55 13.06
N LEU A 110 25.05 0.12 12.01
CA LEU A 110 24.16 1.28 12.06
C LEU A 110 22.73 0.97 12.58
N PHE A 111 22.34 -0.30 12.71
CA PHE A 111 20.99 -0.69 13.20
C PHE A 111 20.96 -1.11 14.67
N GLU A 112 22.07 -0.99 15.40
CA GLU A 112 22.07 -1.26 16.84
C GLU A 112 21.13 -0.27 17.55
N THR A 113 20.12 -0.77 18.27
CA THR A 113 19.06 0.04 18.87
C THR A 113 19.61 1.20 19.72
N HIS A 114 20.66 0.94 20.49
CA HIS A 114 21.28 1.94 21.36
C HIS A 114 21.92 3.10 20.58
N ARG A 115 22.56 2.82 19.43
CA ARG A 115 23.15 3.84 18.56
C ARG A 115 22.09 4.70 17.87
N LEU A 116 20.95 4.12 17.50
CA LEU A 116 19.82 4.87 16.93
C LEU A 116 19.29 5.93 17.89
N TRP A 117 19.30 5.62 19.19
CA TRP A 117 18.98 6.57 20.24
C TRP A 117 20.16 7.47 20.64
N GLY A 118 21.36 7.27 20.09
CA GLY A 118 22.57 8.04 20.37
C GLY A 118 23.26 7.67 21.69
N TYR A 119 23.22 6.40 22.08
CA TYR A 119 24.00 5.81 23.16
C TYR A 119 25.17 5.00 22.60
N GLU A 120 26.24 4.87 23.37
CA GLU A 120 27.44 4.09 23.01
C GLU A 120 27.24 2.59 23.24
N THR A 121 26.46 2.21 24.27
CA THR A 121 26.19 0.81 24.60
C THR A 121 24.71 0.58 24.93
N GLU A 122 24.26 -0.67 24.79
CA GLU A 122 22.92 -1.10 25.22
C GLU A 122 22.70 -0.91 26.73
N GLN A 123 23.74 -1.13 27.53
CA GLN A 123 23.69 -0.95 28.98
C GLN A 123 23.42 0.50 29.37
N ASP A 124 24.03 1.46 28.66
CA ASP A 124 23.78 2.89 28.88
C ASP A 124 22.34 3.26 28.51
N MET A 125 21.83 2.74 27.39
CA MET A 125 20.45 2.98 26.95
C MET A 125 19.43 2.44 27.95
N LEU A 126 19.68 1.27 28.53
CA LEU A 126 18.78 0.58 29.46
C LEU A 126 19.04 0.92 30.93
N ASP A 127 19.95 1.86 31.22
CA ASP A 127 20.29 2.24 32.59
C ASP A 127 19.07 2.81 33.33
N THR A 128 18.80 2.24 34.51
CA THR A 128 17.69 2.62 35.37
C THR A 128 18.07 3.69 36.39
N GLU A 129 19.37 3.93 36.60
CA GLU A 129 19.89 4.74 37.70
C GLU A 129 20.29 6.15 37.30
N LYS A 130 20.90 6.36 36.11
CA LYS A 130 21.48 7.66 35.74
C LYS A 130 20.85 8.28 34.50
N ASP A 131 21.17 7.74 33.32
CA ASP A 131 20.99 8.46 32.05
C ASP A 131 20.35 7.61 30.94
N GLY A 132 19.67 6.52 31.27
CA GLY A 132 19.02 5.66 30.28
C GLY A 132 17.77 6.26 29.64
N LEU A 133 17.26 5.59 28.60
CA LEU A 133 16.07 6.02 27.84
C LEU A 133 14.79 6.04 28.69
N MET A 134 14.80 5.38 29.85
CA MET A 134 13.71 5.45 30.84
C MET A 134 13.46 6.88 31.35
N PHE A 135 14.43 7.79 31.26
CA PHE A 135 14.32 9.15 31.72
C PHE A 135 13.61 10.03 30.68
N ILE A 136 12.31 10.24 30.90
CA ILE A 136 11.39 10.78 29.90
C ILE A 136 11.78 12.15 29.39
N LEU A 137 11.84 13.15 30.27
CA LEU A 137 12.16 14.51 29.84
C LEU A 137 13.61 14.69 29.39
N PRO A 138 14.62 14.31 30.19
CA PRO A 138 16.00 14.65 29.87
C PRO A 138 16.58 13.81 28.73
N GLN A 139 16.06 12.58 28.52
CA GLN A 139 16.58 11.68 27.48
C GLN A 139 15.57 11.45 26.36
N PHE A 140 14.38 10.91 26.68
CA PHE A 140 13.43 10.50 25.63
C PHE A 140 12.91 11.69 24.82
N VAL A 141 12.37 12.73 25.45
CA VAL A 141 11.79 13.89 24.74
C VAL A 141 12.85 14.66 23.98
N VAL A 142 14.04 14.87 24.56
CA VAL A 142 15.14 15.58 23.87
C VAL A 142 15.57 14.84 22.61
N ARG A 143 15.74 13.52 22.69
CA ARG A 143 16.18 12.70 21.55
C ARG A 143 15.04 12.50 20.55
N ALA A 144 13.82 12.31 21.01
CA ALA A 144 12.62 12.18 20.18
C ALA A 144 12.18 13.52 19.55
N ALA A 145 12.58 14.67 20.10
CA ALA A 145 12.29 15.99 19.53
C ALA A 145 12.90 16.16 18.13
N SER A 146 13.99 15.46 17.82
CA SER A 146 14.54 15.37 16.46
C SER A 146 13.52 14.84 15.44
N PHE A 147 12.48 14.13 15.90
CA PHE A 147 11.37 13.61 15.11
C PHE A 147 10.05 14.40 15.32
N SER A 148 10.12 15.63 15.83
CA SER A 148 8.93 16.46 16.16
C SER A 148 7.97 15.81 17.16
N PHE A 149 8.50 15.05 18.12
CA PHE A 149 7.71 14.36 19.14
C PHE A 149 7.54 15.24 20.40
N GLU A 150 6.30 15.56 20.76
CA GLU A 150 5.96 16.46 21.86
C GLU A 150 5.48 15.72 23.13
N GLN A 151 5.54 16.38 24.28
CA GLN A 151 5.11 15.83 25.58
C GLN A 151 3.65 15.35 25.59
N ARG A 152 2.73 16.02 24.87
CA ARG A 152 1.33 15.60 24.79
C ARG A 152 1.19 14.22 24.12
N GLN A 153 2.01 13.97 23.10
CA GLN A 153 1.99 12.74 22.32
C GLN A 153 2.54 11.55 23.12
N LEU A 154 3.37 11.83 24.12
CA LEU A 154 3.87 10.85 25.07
C LEU A 154 2.74 10.21 25.90
N MET A 155 1.79 11.03 26.36
CA MET A 155 0.63 10.55 27.10
C MET A 155 -0.23 9.66 26.21
N GLU A 156 -0.44 10.06 24.96
CA GLU A 156 -1.17 9.28 23.96
C GLU A 156 -0.47 7.93 23.69
N LEU A 157 0.86 7.92 23.62
CA LEU A 157 1.68 6.73 23.39
C LEU A 157 1.49 5.68 24.50
N THR A 158 1.47 6.11 25.77
CA THR A 158 1.20 5.18 26.89
C THR A 158 -0.24 4.65 26.92
N GLY A 159 -1.17 5.39 26.33
CA GLY A 159 -2.56 4.96 26.18
C GLY A 159 -2.81 4.05 24.97
N GLY A 160 -1.82 3.91 24.08
CA GLY A 160 -1.94 3.18 22.81
C GLY A 160 -2.06 1.65 22.95
N PHE A 161 -2.67 1.04 21.94
CA PHE A 161 -2.88 -0.40 21.77
C PHE A 161 -1.71 -1.13 21.15
N PHE A 162 -0.89 -0.44 20.35
CA PHE A 162 0.24 -1.04 19.65
C PHE A 162 1.24 -1.58 20.65
N PHE A 163 1.57 -0.77 21.65
CA PHE A 163 2.35 -1.22 22.78
C PHE A 163 1.54 -2.10 23.73
N GLY A 164 0.26 -2.37 23.49
CA GLY A 164 -0.56 -3.31 24.26
C GLY A 164 -0.73 -2.92 25.72
N ARG A 165 -0.69 -1.62 26.03
CA ARG A 165 -0.50 -1.11 27.40
C ARG A 165 0.74 -1.69 28.10
N ARG A 166 1.76 -2.12 27.36
CA ARG A 166 3.08 -2.54 27.87
C ARG A 166 3.94 -1.34 28.24
N LEU A 167 3.52 -0.11 27.95
CA LEU A 167 4.23 1.09 28.37
C LEU A 167 3.48 1.77 29.50
N ALA A 168 4.18 1.99 30.60
CA ALA A 168 3.69 2.80 31.71
C ALA A 168 4.64 3.94 32.01
N MET A 169 4.07 5.08 32.36
CA MET A 169 4.78 6.16 33.03
C MET A 169 4.47 6.11 34.51
N ARG A 170 5.52 6.04 35.34
CA ARG A 170 5.37 6.07 36.80
C ARG A 170 6.32 7.10 37.40
N ASN A 171 5.82 7.85 38.36
CA ASN A 171 6.63 8.72 39.19
C ASN A 171 7.46 7.87 40.17
N VAL A 172 8.78 8.05 40.17
CA VAL A 172 9.71 7.29 41.02
C VAL A 172 9.77 7.86 42.44
N VAL A 173 9.37 9.11 42.64
CA VAL A 173 9.33 9.75 43.95
C VAL A 173 8.17 9.17 44.78
N ALA A 174 8.53 8.40 45.80
CA ALA A 174 7.56 7.77 46.69
C ALA A 174 6.63 8.82 47.34
N GLY A 175 5.32 8.62 47.22
CA GLY A 175 4.31 9.43 47.91
C GLY A 175 3.69 10.58 47.12
N ASN A 176 4.14 10.89 45.90
CA ASN A 176 3.49 11.89 45.06
C ASN A 176 3.15 11.36 43.64
N PRO A 177 1.89 10.94 43.39
CA PRO A 177 1.48 10.48 42.07
C PRO A 177 1.43 11.60 41.01
N PHE A 178 1.47 12.88 41.42
CA PHE A 178 1.35 14.05 40.54
C PHE A 178 2.62 14.93 40.55
N GLY A 179 3.79 14.35 40.79
CA GLY A 179 5.06 15.09 40.76
C GLY A 179 5.42 15.67 39.40
N SER A 180 6.61 16.28 39.29
CA SER A 180 7.06 16.90 38.03
C SER A 180 7.21 15.84 36.93
N LEU A 181 6.96 16.19 35.67
CA LEU A 181 7.18 15.28 34.53
C LEU A 181 8.65 14.81 34.44
N ALA A 182 9.59 15.54 35.05
CA ALA A 182 11.00 15.16 35.19
C ALA A 182 11.21 13.93 36.11
N ASP A 183 10.24 13.62 36.98
CA ASP A 183 10.29 12.52 37.93
C ASP A 183 9.64 11.24 37.39
N PHE A 184 9.00 11.32 36.23
CA PHE A 184 8.40 10.16 35.57
C PHE A 184 9.46 9.37 34.82
N ARG A 185 9.33 8.04 34.90
CA ARG A 185 10.14 7.10 34.13
C ARG A 185 9.25 6.19 33.30
N PHE A 186 9.78 5.77 32.15
CA PHE A 186 9.16 4.74 31.33
C PHE A 186 9.48 3.35 31.86
N PHE A 187 8.47 2.50 31.89
CA PHE A 187 8.58 1.11 32.27
C PHE A 187 7.84 0.22 31.29
N SER A 188 8.29 -1.03 31.21
CA SER A 188 7.56 -2.11 30.56
C SER A 188 6.55 -2.71 31.55
N LEU A 189 5.30 -2.88 31.16
CA LEU A 189 4.31 -3.65 31.91
C LEU A 189 4.40 -5.11 31.47
N GLY A 190 4.78 -5.99 32.40
CA GLY A 190 4.75 -7.43 32.24
C GLY A 190 3.36 -8.01 32.52
N PRO A 191 3.22 -9.35 32.61
CA PRO A 191 1.93 -9.98 32.88
C PRO A 191 1.34 -9.51 34.23
N LEU A 192 0.00 -9.53 34.31
CA LEU A 192 -0.72 -9.27 35.55
C LEU A 192 -0.35 -10.36 36.58
N ASP A 193 0.22 -9.95 37.71
CA ASP A 193 0.43 -10.87 38.83
C ASP A 193 -0.94 -11.17 39.44
N MET A 194 -1.49 -12.34 39.09
CA MET A 194 -2.81 -12.79 39.54
C MET A 194 -2.91 -12.88 41.07
N ALA A 195 -1.80 -13.05 41.79
CA ALA A 195 -1.79 -13.10 43.25
C ALA A 195 -1.90 -11.71 43.89
N LYS A 196 -1.41 -10.66 43.23
CA LYS A 196 -1.42 -9.27 43.74
C LYS A 196 -2.45 -8.38 43.06
N GLY A 197 -3.07 -8.84 41.97
CA GLY A 197 -3.99 -8.04 41.16
C GLY A 197 -3.31 -6.79 40.56
N GLN A 198 -1.98 -6.80 40.43
CA GLN A 198 -1.19 -5.67 39.95
C GLN A 198 -0.31 -6.10 38.79
N TRP A 199 -0.12 -5.19 37.84
CA TRP A 199 0.78 -5.40 36.71
C TRP A 199 2.23 -5.42 37.21
N THR A 200 3.03 -6.35 36.72
CA THR A 200 4.48 -6.35 36.99
C THR A 200 5.11 -5.20 36.22
N ILE A 201 5.95 -4.41 36.91
CA ILE A 201 6.65 -3.28 36.32
C ILE A 201 8.11 -3.69 36.12
N ASN A 202 8.51 -3.77 34.86
CA ASN A 202 9.84 -4.19 34.43
C ASN A 202 10.57 -2.99 33.79
N PRO A 203 11.91 -3.00 33.78
CA PRO A 203 12.68 -2.04 32.99
C PRO A 203 12.35 -2.17 31.50
N LEU A 204 12.70 -1.16 30.72
CA LEU A 204 12.60 -1.25 29.26
C LEU A 204 13.51 -2.36 28.73
N THR A 205 13.09 -2.99 27.65
CA THR A 205 13.90 -3.98 26.91
C THR A 205 14.39 -3.36 25.62
N GLU A 206 15.49 -3.89 25.06
CA GLU A 206 16.02 -3.41 23.78
C GLU A 206 14.97 -3.48 22.66
N THR A 207 14.22 -4.58 22.57
CA THR A 207 13.13 -4.76 21.59
C THR A 207 12.07 -3.66 21.71
N LEU A 208 11.65 -3.31 22.93
CA LEU A 208 10.67 -2.26 23.15
C LEU A 208 11.22 -0.87 22.79
N CYS A 209 12.50 -0.62 23.07
CA CYS A 209 13.18 0.60 22.63
C CYS A 209 13.27 0.70 21.10
N ARG A 210 13.44 -0.44 20.41
CA ARG A 210 13.44 -0.52 18.95
C ARG A 210 12.05 -0.26 18.38
N GLU A 211 11.02 -0.92 18.91
CA GLU A 211 9.62 -0.67 18.53
C GLU A 211 9.22 0.79 18.76
N LEU A 212 9.64 1.39 19.88
CA LEU A 212 9.41 2.80 20.17
C LEU A 212 10.07 3.72 19.14
N HIS A 213 11.34 3.46 18.81
CA HIS A 213 12.08 4.24 17.84
C HIS A 213 11.42 4.19 16.46
N SER A 214 11.13 2.97 15.99
CA SER A 214 10.49 2.74 14.70
C SER A 214 9.11 3.42 14.65
N PHE A 215 8.34 3.43 15.74
CA PHE A 215 7.00 4.04 15.79
C PHE A 215 7.09 5.55 15.70
N VAL A 216 7.96 6.16 16.52
CA VAL A 216 8.18 7.62 16.52
C VAL A 216 8.67 8.09 15.15
N ARG A 217 9.61 7.35 14.54
CA ARG A 217 10.17 7.67 13.24
C ARG A 217 9.14 7.53 12.12
N LEU A 218 8.41 6.41 12.07
CA LEU A 218 7.35 6.19 11.09
C LEU A 218 6.29 7.29 11.19
N ARG A 219 5.86 7.61 12.41
CA ARG A 219 4.89 8.68 12.68
C ARG A 219 5.37 10.04 12.19
N GLY A 220 6.65 10.37 12.44
CA GLY A 220 7.27 11.61 11.97
C GLY A 220 7.29 11.74 10.45
N LYS A 221 7.34 10.61 9.72
CA LYS A 221 7.41 10.58 8.25
C LYS A 221 6.04 10.51 7.57
N CYS A 222 5.10 9.73 8.10
CA CYS A 222 3.75 9.63 7.54
C CYS A 222 2.84 10.81 7.94
N GLY A 223 3.21 11.57 8.97
CA GLY A 223 2.45 12.73 9.45
C GLY A 223 1.15 12.38 10.17
N TRP A 224 0.94 11.11 10.56
CA TRP A 224 -0.26 10.69 11.26
C TRP A 224 -0.23 11.07 12.75
N SER A 225 -1.42 11.16 13.35
CA SER A 225 -1.50 11.27 14.82
C SER A 225 -1.03 9.97 15.47
N VAL A 226 -0.60 10.04 16.73
CA VAL A 226 -0.22 8.83 17.50
C VAL A 226 -1.39 7.85 17.55
N ALA A 227 -2.59 8.36 17.81
CA ALA A 227 -3.80 7.55 17.83
C ALA A 227 -4.07 6.87 16.47
N ASP A 228 -3.99 7.60 15.35
CA ASP A 228 -4.29 7.03 14.04
C ASP A 228 -3.28 5.95 13.64
N LEU A 229 -1.98 6.16 13.88
CA LEU A 229 -0.94 5.16 13.60
C LEU A 229 -1.09 3.93 14.50
N ASP A 230 -1.34 4.14 15.79
CA ASP A 230 -1.57 3.07 16.76
C ASP A 230 -2.74 2.16 16.34
N ILE A 231 -3.88 2.77 16.00
CA ILE A 231 -5.06 2.03 15.51
C ILE A 231 -4.76 1.33 14.19
N ALA A 232 -4.01 1.98 13.28
CA ALA A 232 -3.64 1.40 11.99
C ALA A 232 -2.83 0.12 12.17
N ILE A 233 -1.78 0.19 13.00
CA ILE A 233 -0.95 -0.98 13.26
C ILE A 233 -1.77 -2.08 13.93
N CYS A 234 -2.57 -1.77 14.94
CA CYS A 234 -3.40 -2.76 15.63
C CYS A 234 -4.41 -3.44 14.71
N SER A 235 -5.10 -2.67 13.87
CA SER A 235 -6.09 -3.22 12.92
C SER A 235 -5.44 -4.21 11.95
N LEU A 236 -4.23 -3.91 11.47
CA LEU A 236 -3.51 -4.77 10.54
C LEU A 236 -2.95 -6.03 11.23
N LEU A 237 -2.43 -5.90 12.45
CA LEU A 237 -1.95 -7.05 13.23
C LEU A 237 -3.09 -7.99 13.64
N GLU A 238 -4.25 -7.43 14.03
CA GLU A 238 -5.47 -8.20 14.30
C GLU A 238 -5.92 -8.96 13.06
N ASN A 239 -5.97 -8.28 11.91
CA ASN A 239 -6.35 -8.88 10.65
C ASN A 239 -5.42 -10.04 10.25
N ARG A 240 -4.10 -9.84 10.37
CA ARG A 240 -3.10 -10.89 10.12
C ARG A 240 -3.27 -12.10 11.04
N SER A 241 -3.57 -11.84 12.32
CA SER A 241 -3.82 -12.89 13.30
C SER A 241 -5.08 -13.69 12.95
N ARG A 242 -6.16 -13.00 12.54
CA ARG A 242 -7.40 -13.63 12.05
C ARG A 242 -7.15 -14.49 10.81
N ALA A 243 -6.39 -13.99 9.84
CA ALA A 243 -6.05 -14.70 8.60
C ALA A 243 -5.22 -15.97 8.87
N ASN A 244 -4.30 -15.92 9.82
CA ASN A 244 -3.44 -17.05 10.17
C ASN A 244 -4.06 -18.02 11.20
N GLY A 245 -5.33 -17.83 11.59
CA GLY A 245 -6.01 -18.65 12.60
C GLY A 245 -5.40 -18.55 14.01
N GLY A 246 -4.57 -17.53 14.26
CA GLY A 246 -3.86 -17.33 15.51
C GLY A 246 -4.64 -16.46 16.49
N THR A 247 -4.48 -16.73 17.79
CA THR A 247 -4.85 -15.75 18.83
C THR A 247 -3.72 -14.73 18.89
N LEU A 248 -4.02 -13.43 18.90
CA LEU A 248 -3.02 -12.40 19.20
C LEU A 248 -2.35 -12.74 20.53
N GLY A 249 -1.11 -13.21 20.48
CA GLY A 249 -0.27 -13.32 21.66
C GLY A 249 -0.02 -11.91 22.17
N PHE A 250 -0.83 -11.45 23.11
CA PHE A 250 -0.77 -10.05 23.55
C PHE A 250 0.57 -9.69 24.20
N PHE A 251 1.40 -10.66 24.59
CA PHE A 251 2.51 -10.42 25.51
C PHE A 251 3.89 -10.96 25.11
N ASP A 252 4.07 -11.78 24.06
CA ASP A 252 5.34 -12.53 23.93
C ASP A 252 5.86 -12.82 22.51
N GLY A 253 5.48 -12.00 21.51
CA GLY A 253 6.02 -12.08 20.16
C GLY A 253 6.56 -10.74 19.70
N ASP A 254 7.60 -10.78 18.85
CA ASP A 254 8.12 -9.64 18.11
C ASP A 254 6.96 -9.01 17.32
N ARG A 255 6.37 -7.93 17.85
CA ARG A 255 5.37 -7.10 17.14
C ARG A 255 6.08 -6.12 16.21
N GLY A 256 7.35 -6.37 15.93
CA GLY A 256 8.23 -5.55 15.12
C GLY A 256 7.52 -5.05 13.87
N MET A 257 7.84 -3.81 13.51
CA MET A 257 7.31 -3.13 12.32
C MET A 257 7.84 -3.79 11.04
N SER A 258 7.47 -5.03 10.76
CA SER A 258 7.99 -5.78 9.62
C SER A 258 7.72 -5.09 8.28
N ALA A 259 8.46 -5.49 7.24
CA ALA A 259 8.23 -5.05 5.87
C ALA A 259 6.76 -5.25 5.42
N GLU A 260 6.14 -6.37 5.82
CA GLU A 260 4.74 -6.68 5.51
C GLU A 260 3.76 -5.70 6.18
N LEU A 261 4.01 -5.34 7.44
CA LEU A 261 3.17 -4.36 8.15
C LEU A 261 3.30 -2.97 7.52
N VAL A 262 4.53 -2.53 7.20
CA VAL A 262 4.77 -1.25 6.51
C VAL A 262 4.10 -1.24 5.13
N GLY A 263 4.17 -2.34 4.38
CA GLY A 263 3.43 -2.49 3.12
C GLY A 263 1.91 -2.36 3.31
N GLY A 264 1.36 -3.02 4.32
CA GLY A 264 -0.07 -2.88 4.65
C GLY A 264 -0.49 -1.46 5.04
N LEU A 265 0.37 -0.72 5.75
CA LEU A 265 0.14 0.69 6.07
C LEU A 265 0.21 1.57 4.82
N ALA A 266 1.16 1.30 3.91
CA ALA A 266 1.28 2.01 2.65
C ALA A 266 0.07 1.78 1.74
N ASP A 267 -0.39 0.54 1.61
CA ASP A 267 -1.60 0.19 0.86
C ASP A 267 -2.84 0.88 1.45
N ALA A 268 -2.97 0.93 2.79
CA ALA A 268 -4.06 1.65 3.46
C ALA A 268 -4.00 3.16 3.23
N ALA A 269 -2.79 3.75 3.28
CA ALA A 269 -2.56 5.16 2.98
C ALA A 269 -2.96 5.49 1.53
N ARG A 270 -2.55 4.65 0.60
CA ARG A 270 -2.85 4.78 -0.82
C ARG A 270 -4.35 4.62 -1.10
N LEU A 271 -5.01 3.66 -0.47
CA LEU A 271 -6.46 3.52 -0.54
C LEU A 271 -7.16 4.78 -0.04
N GLY A 272 -6.67 5.38 1.05
CA GLY A 272 -7.23 6.63 1.58
C GLY A 272 -7.06 7.84 0.69
N GLN A 273 -5.92 7.96 0.03
CA GLN A 273 -5.71 8.98 -1.00
C GLN A 273 -6.67 8.77 -2.17
N LEU A 274 -6.81 7.52 -2.65
CA LEU A 274 -7.66 7.18 -3.77
C LEU A 274 -9.12 7.58 -3.52
N ILE A 275 -9.67 7.22 -2.36
CA ILE A 275 -11.08 7.48 -2.01
C ILE A 275 -11.30 8.84 -1.31
N ASN A 276 -10.23 9.62 -1.15
CA ASN A 276 -10.20 10.89 -0.42
C ASN A 276 -10.82 10.80 0.99
N LYS A 277 -10.35 9.83 1.78
CA LYS A 277 -10.74 9.66 3.19
C LYS A 277 -9.52 9.52 4.10
N PRO A 278 -9.58 10.02 5.35
CA PRO A 278 -8.55 9.76 6.35
C PRO A 278 -8.39 8.27 6.61
N VAL A 279 -7.15 7.82 6.83
CA VAL A 279 -6.82 6.39 7.07
C VAL A 279 -7.68 5.80 8.18
N ALA A 280 -7.90 6.52 9.29
CA ALA A 280 -8.73 6.06 10.40
C ALA A 280 -10.18 5.66 10.01
N GLN A 281 -10.74 6.23 8.93
CA GLN A 281 -12.06 5.86 8.43
C GLN A 281 -12.04 4.58 7.57
N ILE A 282 -10.86 4.11 7.19
CA ILE A 282 -10.64 3.02 6.24
C ILE A 282 -10.18 1.76 6.98
N LEU A 283 -9.48 1.92 8.10
CA LEU A 283 -9.05 0.81 8.95
C LEU A 283 -10.14 -0.21 9.32
N PRO A 284 -11.43 0.16 9.51
CA PRO A 284 -12.49 -0.83 9.74
C PRO A 284 -12.70 -1.83 8.60
N LEU A 285 -12.10 -1.62 7.42
CA LEU A 285 -12.05 -2.64 6.38
C LEU A 285 -11.32 -3.91 6.82
N TRP A 286 -10.33 -3.76 7.70
CA TRP A 286 -9.46 -4.86 8.16
C TRP A 286 -9.58 -5.12 9.66
N GLY A 287 -10.06 -4.15 10.44
CA GLY A 287 -10.27 -4.26 11.88
C GLY A 287 -11.70 -3.94 12.31
N ASP A 288 -11.87 -3.81 13.62
CA ASP A 288 -13.09 -3.27 14.22
C ASP A 288 -13.01 -1.74 14.29
N ILE A 289 -14.15 -1.07 14.36
CA ILE A 289 -14.21 0.40 14.50
C ILE A 289 -13.57 0.78 15.84
N ASN A 290 -12.58 1.68 15.79
CA ASN A 290 -11.95 2.17 17.01
C ASN A 290 -12.97 2.89 17.92
N MET A 291 -13.04 2.45 19.17
CA MET A 291 -13.87 3.02 20.23
C MET A 291 -13.12 3.99 21.15
N HIS A 292 -11.79 4.03 21.09
CA HIS A 292 -10.95 4.66 22.10
C HIS A 292 -10.53 6.08 21.75
N GLY A 293 -10.57 6.95 22.77
CA GLY A 293 -10.22 8.36 22.68
C GLY A 293 -11.39 9.24 22.26
N ASP A 294 -11.25 10.55 22.52
CA ASP A 294 -12.28 11.54 22.19
C ASP A 294 -12.48 11.74 20.68
N VAL A 295 -11.49 11.33 19.88
CA VAL A 295 -11.51 11.42 18.42
C VAL A 295 -11.85 10.10 17.74
N SER A 296 -12.31 9.10 18.50
CA SER A 296 -12.60 7.76 17.97
C SER A 296 -13.62 7.80 16.85
N LEU A 297 -13.43 6.93 15.85
CA LEU A 297 -14.37 6.84 14.74
C LEU A 297 -15.76 6.44 15.24
N TYR A 298 -15.82 5.57 16.24
CA TYR A 298 -17.07 5.19 16.88
C TYR A 298 -17.81 6.40 17.45
N ARG A 299 -17.11 7.29 18.18
CA ARG A 299 -17.72 8.51 18.75
C ARG A 299 -18.17 9.47 17.66
N LYS A 300 -17.39 9.62 16.59
CA LYS A 300 -17.74 10.48 15.45
C LYS A 300 -18.96 9.98 14.68
N LEU A 301 -19.06 8.67 14.45
CA LEU A 301 -20.15 8.08 13.67
C LEU A 301 -21.42 7.90 14.50
N PHE A 302 -21.28 7.30 15.68
CA PHE A 302 -22.44 6.86 16.46
C PHE A 302 -22.81 7.89 17.53
N LEU A 303 -21.86 8.36 18.33
CA LEU A 303 -22.16 9.22 19.49
C LEU A 303 -22.38 10.71 19.15
N SER A 304 -21.88 11.18 18.00
CA SER A 304 -22.02 12.59 17.59
C SER A 304 -23.38 12.90 16.94
N SER A 305 -24.21 11.87 16.70
CA SER A 305 -25.54 12.06 16.12
C SER A 305 -26.52 12.58 17.18
N PRO A 306 -27.33 13.61 16.88
CA PRO A 306 -28.42 14.05 17.77
C PRO A 306 -29.38 12.92 18.16
N ALA A 307 -29.52 11.91 17.28
CA ALA A 307 -30.32 10.73 17.55
C ALA A 307 -29.79 9.88 18.73
N MET A 308 -28.49 9.92 19.01
CA MET A 308 -27.90 9.24 20.19
C MET A 308 -28.09 10.02 21.48
N GLN A 309 -28.21 11.36 21.42
CA GLN A 309 -28.58 12.16 22.60
C GLN A 309 -29.98 11.80 23.10
N LEU A 310 -30.88 11.38 22.20
CA LEU A 310 -32.21 10.87 22.54
C LEU A 310 -32.20 9.45 23.13
N LEU A 311 -31.14 8.68 22.92
CA LEU A 311 -30.97 7.30 23.43
C LEU A 311 -30.14 7.22 24.74
N GLY A 312 -29.82 8.37 25.36
CA GLY A 312 -28.98 8.45 26.55
C GLY A 312 -27.49 8.52 26.20
N GLY A 313 -26.94 9.73 26.19
CA GLY A 313 -25.64 10.08 25.60
C GLY A 313 -24.38 9.43 26.20
N ASP A 314 -24.47 8.71 27.31
CA ASP A 314 -23.33 8.02 27.95
C ASP A 314 -23.49 6.49 28.04
N THR A 315 -24.63 5.95 27.56
CA THR A 315 -25.02 4.59 27.93
C THR A 315 -24.69 3.51 26.91
N PHE A 316 -24.18 3.80 25.71
CA PHE A 316 -23.91 2.71 24.74
C PHE A 316 -22.79 1.76 25.21
N THR A 317 -21.82 2.25 25.99
CA THR A 317 -20.78 1.40 26.62
C THR A 317 -21.32 0.56 27.78
N SER A 318 -22.37 1.01 28.48
CA SER A 318 -23.08 0.24 29.52
C SER A 318 -24.22 -0.63 28.98
N TYR A 319 -24.80 -0.31 27.81
CA TYR A 319 -25.82 -1.12 27.10
C TYR A 319 -25.26 -2.41 26.50
N LEU A 320 -23.94 -2.58 26.42
CA LEU A 320 -23.31 -3.85 26.02
C LEU A 320 -23.54 -4.98 27.04
N GLN A 321 -24.08 -4.70 28.23
CA GLN A 321 -24.45 -5.73 29.21
C GLN A 321 -25.75 -6.47 28.84
N SER A 322 -26.63 -5.84 28.05
CA SER A 322 -27.80 -6.48 27.43
C SER A 322 -27.85 -6.08 25.96
N VAL A 323 -27.11 -6.78 25.11
CA VAL A 323 -26.87 -6.35 23.73
C VAL A 323 -28.19 -6.37 22.93
N PRO A 324 -28.77 -5.22 22.56
CA PRO A 324 -30.03 -5.18 21.84
C PRO A 324 -29.88 -5.68 20.39
N PRO A 325 -30.97 -6.18 19.77
CA PRO A 325 -30.93 -6.63 18.38
C PRO A 325 -30.75 -5.45 17.42
N LEU A 326 -30.12 -5.69 16.27
CA LEU A 326 -29.87 -4.67 15.23
C LEU A 326 -31.15 -4.00 14.75
N SER A 327 -32.27 -4.74 14.69
CA SER A 327 -33.60 -4.23 14.31
C SER A 327 -34.08 -3.07 15.19
N LEU A 328 -33.73 -3.06 16.48
CA LEU A 328 -34.10 -1.97 17.40
C LEU A 328 -33.43 -0.65 17.01
N HIS A 329 -32.27 -0.71 16.35
CA HIS A 329 -31.46 0.44 15.95
C HIS A 329 -31.54 0.74 14.45
N ALA A 330 -32.46 0.15 13.70
CA ALA A 330 -32.49 0.24 12.23
C ALA A 330 -32.52 1.69 11.70
N ASN A 331 -33.37 2.56 12.25
CA ASN A 331 -33.47 3.97 11.83
C ASN A 331 -32.18 4.75 12.11
N PHE A 332 -31.53 4.44 13.23
CA PHE A 332 -30.26 5.04 13.61
C PHE A 332 -29.13 4.57 12.69
N LEU A 333 -29.05 3.27 12.41
CA LEU A 333 -28.08 2.69 11.48
C LEU A 333 -28.25 3.25 10.06
N GLN A 334 -29.49 3.43 9.60
CA GLN A 334 -29.79 4.10 8.32
C GLN A 334 -29.22 5.53 8.28
N ALA A 335 -29.43 6.31 9.34
CA ALA A 335 -28.93 7.68 9.42
C ALA A 335 -27.39 7.74 9.48
N VAL A 336 -26.74 6.88 10.28
CA VAL A 336 -25.28 6.88 10.45
C VAL A 336 -24.57 6.39 9.19
N LEU A 337 -25.05 5.30 8.59
CA LEU A 337 -24.47 4.73 7.37
C LEU A 337 -24.92 5.48 6.10
N LYS A 338 -25.85 6.43 6.23
CA LYS A 338 -26.45 7.21 5.12
C LYS A 338 -27.08 6.31 4.05
N VAL A 339 -27.82 5.29 4.48
CA VAL A 339 -28.47 4.31 3.61
C VAL A 339 -29.99 4.33 3.79
N THR A 340 -30.71 3.90 2.75
CA THR A 340 -32.15 3.67 2.83
C THR A 340 -32.46 2.41 3.65
N ALA A 341 -33.73 2.19 4.01
CA ALA A 341 -34.15 0.94 4.66
C ALA A 341 -33.80 -0.32 3.83
N ARG A 342 -34.05 -0.26 2.51
CA ARG A 342 -33.67 -1.34 1.58
C ARG A 342 -32.15 -1.50 1.48
N GLY A 343 -31.44 -0.38 1.49
CA GLY A 343 -29.98 -0.39 1.51
C GLY A 343 -29.43 -1.06 2.77
N LEU A 344 -30.03 -0.82 3.93
CA LEU A 344 -29.66 -1.49 5.17
C LEU A 344 -29.91 -3.00 5.11
N GLU A 345 -31.04 -3.45 4.53
CA GLU A 345 -31.31 -4.88 4.28
C GLU A 345 -30.25 -5.49 3.36
N GLY A 346 -29.87 -4.78 2.29
CA GLY A 346 -28.79 -5.19 1.38
C GLY A 346 -27.44 -5.34 2.09
N LEU A 347 -27.09 -4.40 2.97
CA LEU A 347 -25.88 -4.47 3.78
C LEU A 347 -25.91 -5.63 4.78
N LEU A 348 -27.04 -5.86 5.46
CA LEU A 348 -27.21 -7.00 6.36
C LEU A 348 -27.02 -8.32 5.61
N GLY A 349 -27.63 -8.45 4.43
CA GLY A 349 -27.48 -9.62 3.56
C GLY A 349 -26.03 -9.84 3.11
N ALA A 350 -25.35 -8.78 2.66
CA ALA A 350 -23.94 -8.83 2.27
C ALA A 350 -23.01 -9.21 3.44
N ALA A 351 -23.27 -8.65 4.62
CA ALA A 351 -22.54 -8.95 5.85
C ALA A 351 -22.89 -10.31 6.48
N ARG A 352 -23.86 -11.04 5.92
CA ARG A 352 -24.42 -12.30 6.46
C ARG A 352 -24.96 -12.15 7.89
N LEU A 353 -25.51 -10.98 8.20
CA LEU A 353 -26.12 -10.65 9.48
C LEU A 353 -27.64 -10.69 9.37
N LYS A 354 -28.30 -11.02 10.47
CA LYS A 354 -29.76 -11.02 10.60
C LYS A 354 -30.22 -9.84 11.46
N PRO A 355 -31.46 -9.34 11.27
CA PRO A 355 -32.00 -8.25 12.08
C PRO A 355 -32.09 -8.56 13.58
N GLU A 356 -32.14 -9.84 13.95
CA GLU A 356 -32.19 -10.33 15.33
C GLU A 356 -30.80 -10.42 15.97
N ASP A 357 -29.73 -10.30 15.19
CA ASP A 357 -28.36 -10.40 15.70
C ASP A 357 -28.07 -9.24 16.66
N SER A 358 -27.21 -9.52 17.63
CA SER A 358 -26.81 -8.56 18.66
C SER A 358 -25.99 -7.40 18.08
N THR A 359 -26.26 -6.18 18.53
CA THR A 359 -25.53 -4.95 18.19
C THR A 359 -24.17 -4.90 18.91
N THR A 360 -23.19 -5.63 18.38
CA THR A 360 -21.81 -5.65 18.88
C THR A 360 -20.93 -4.72 18.04
N ILE A 361 -19.73 -4.37 18.54
CA ILE A 361 -18.77 -3.62 17.73
C ILE A 361 -18.41 -4.37 16.45
N GLY A 362 -18.33 -5.70 16.49
CA GLY A 362 -18.07 -6.54 15.32
C GLY A 362 -19.18 -6.44 14.28
N SER A 363 -20.45 -6.50 14.67
CA SER A 363 -21.58 -6.36 13.72
C SER A 363 -21.66 -4.94 13.14
N LEU A 364 -21.45 -3.90 13.95
CA LEU A 364 -21.38 -2.51 13.48
C LEU A 364 -20.21 -2.28 12.52
N SER A 365 -19.04 -2.84 12.83
CA SER A 365 -17.84 -2.75 11.97
C SER A 365 -18.06 -3.46 10.64
N SER A 366 -18.71 -4.62 10.66
CA SER A 366 -19.09 -5.35 9.44
C SER A 366 -20.03 -4.54 8.56
N LEU A 367 -21.09 -3.94 9.13
CA LEU A 367 -22.02 -3.08 8.36
C LEU A 367 -21.31 -1.85 7.78
N TYR A 368 -20.47 -1.19 8.58
CA TYR A 368 -19.70 -0.04 8.12
C TYR A 368 -18.73 -0.41 7.00
N ARG A 369 -18.04 -1.54 7.11
CA ARG A 369 -17.12 -2.07 6.07
C ARG A 369 -17.83 -2.27 4.73
N HIS A 370 -19.01 -2.89 4.73
CA HIS A 370 -19.79 -3.10 3.51
C HIS A 370 -20.36 -1.80 2.95
N SER A 371 -20.81 -0.89 3.82
CA SER A 371 -21.23 0.45 3.41
C SER A 371 -20.09 1.25 2.78
N LEU A 372 -18.89 1.15 3.36
CA LEU A 372 -17.70 1.80 2.83
C LEU A 372 -17.30 1.18 1.48
N LEU A 373 -17.35 -0.14 1.33
CA LEU A 373 -17.12 -0.81 0.04
C LEU A 373 -18.10 -0.32 -1.04
N CYS A 374 -19.40 -0.18 -0.74
CA CYS A 374 -20.37 0.44 -1.64
C CYS A 374 -19.94 1.85 -2.09
N GLN A 375 -19.45 2.68 -1.17
CA GLN A 375 -18.96 4.02 -1.49
C GLN A 375 -17.70 3.98 -2.38
N MET A 376 -16.81 2.99 -2.19
CA MET A 376 -15.59 2.86 -2.99
C MET A 376 -15.88 2.42 -4.43
N LEU A 377 -16.84 1.51 -4.59
CA LEU A 377 -17.22 0.93 -5.88
C LEU A 377 -18.33 1.72 -6.60
N ASP A 378 -18.90 2.74 -5.96
CA ASP A 378 -20.08 3.47 -6.45
C ASP A 378 -21.27 2.53 -6.76
N ILE A 379 -21.48 1.54 -5.88
CA ILE A 379 -22.56 0.55 -5.99
C ILE A 379 -23.60 0.84 -4.91
N LEU A 380 -24.87 0.84 -5.29
CA LEU A 380 -25.98 0.94 -4.35
C LEU A 380 -26.00 -0.25 -3.38
N PRO A 381 -26.23 -0.06 -2.07
CA PRO A 381 -26.16 -1.15 -1.10
C PRO A 381 -27.11 -2.32 -1.37
N GLU A 382 -28.25 -2.08 -2.04
CA GLU A 382 -29.19 -3.10 -2.48
C GLU A 382 -28.57 -4.07 -3.51
N GLY A 383 -27.64 -3.58 -4.33
CA GLY A 383 -26.94 -4.37 -5.36
C GLY A 383 -25.66 -5.06 -4.87
N LEU A 384 -25.20 -4.76 -3.65
CA LEU A 384 -23.92 -5.25 -3.15
C LEU A 384 -23.86 -6.77 -3.09
N GLY A 385 -24.93 -7.45 -2.66
CA GLY A 385 -24.95 -8.91 -2.58
C GLY A 385 -24.71 -9.61 -3.93
N ALA A 386 -25.27 -9.07 -5.02
CA ALA A 386 -25.07 -9.58 -6.37
C ALA A 386 -23.66 -9.24 -6.90
N ALA A 387 -23.16 -8.05 -6.59
CA ALA A 387 -21.79 -7.65 -6.92
C ALA A 387 -20.77 -8.57 -6.25
N LEU A 388 -20.96 -8.86 -4.97
CA LEU A 388 -20.12 -9.75 -4.18
C LEU A 388 -20.06 -11.18 -4.75
N GLN A 389 -21.16 -11.71 -5.27
CA GLN A 389 -21.16 -13.02 -5.95
C GLN A 389 -20.36 -13.04 -7.26
N SER A 390 -20.07 -11.87 -7.83
CA SER A 390 -19.37 -11.72 -9.09
C SER A 390 -17.85 -11.63 -8.91
N PHE A 391 -17.37 -11.33 -7.69
CA PHE A 391 -15.95 -11.33 -7.40
C PHE A 391 -15.45 -12.73 -7.02
N PRO A 392 -14.24 -13.12 -7.44
CA PRO A 392 -13.59 -14.32 -6.90
C PRO A 392 -13.47 -14.14 -5.38
N THR A 393 -14.11 -15.06 -4.65
CA THR A 393 -14.22 -15.16 -3.19
C THR A 393 -14.24 -13.84 -2.41
N THR A 394 -15.42 -13.45 -1.91
CA THR A 394 -15.61 -12.20 -1.16
C THR A 394 -14.79 -12.08 0.13
N ALA A 395 -14.30 -13.19 0.65
CA ALA A 395 -13.46 -13.21 1.84
C ALA A 395 -12.05 -12.67 1.54
N GLU A 396 -11.54 -12.82 0.31
CA GLU A 396 -10.14 -12.55 -0.01
C GLU A 396 -9.80 -11.06 -0.06
N PHE A 397 -10.72 -10.22 -0.53
CA PHE A 397 -10.44 -8.80 -0.70
C PHE A 397 -10.44 -8.00 0.61
N PHE A 398 -11.01 -8.51 1.71
CA PHE A 398 -10.85 -7.91 3.04
C PHE A 398 -9.71 -8.55 3.85
N THR A 399 -9.05 -9.60 3.33
CA THR A 399 -7.96 -10.29 4.04
C THR A 399 -6.71 -9.43 4.14
N THR A 400 -6.40 -8.62 3.12
CA THR A 400 -5.23 -7.75 3.14
C THR A 400 -5.58 -6.37 2.58
N PRO A 401 -4.93 -5.30 3.07
CA PRO A 401 -5.04 -3.98 2.46
C PRO A 401 -4.72 -3.99 0.98
N ARG A 402 -3.74 -4.81 0.60
CA ARG A 402 -3.34 -5.00 -0.78
C ARG A 402 -4.48 -5.48 -1.68
N ALA A 403 -5.14 -6.57 -1.29
CA ALA A 403 -6.24 -7.12 -2.07
C ALA A 403 -7.42 -6.13 -2.19
N THR A 404 -7.70 -5.36 -1.13
CA THR A 404 -8.69 -4.30 -1.18
C THR A 404 -8.29 -3.19 -2.15
N LEU A 405 -7.03 -2.74 -2.08
CA LEU A 405 -6.52 -1.69 -2.94
C LEU A 405 -6.54 -2.11 -4.41
N ASP A 406 -6.03 -3.29 -4.74
CA ASP A 406 -5.97 -3.79 -6.12
C ASP A 406 -7.39 -3.87 -6.72
N LEU A 407 -8.38 -4.31 -5.95
CA LEU A 407 -9.79 -4.31 -6.35
C LEU A 407 -10.31 -2.89 -6.65
N VAL A 408 -10.08 -1.95 -5.73
CA VAL A 408 -10.61 -0.58 -5.86
C VAL A 408 -9.90 0.19 -6.97
N GLU A 409 -8.59 -0.01 -7.16
CA GLU A 409 -7.84 0.59 -8.27
C GLU A 409 -8.32 0.07 -9.62
N ALA A 410 -8.47 -1.24 -9.74
CA ALA A 410 -9.03 -1.86 -10.95
C ALA A 410 -10.43 -1.32 -11.25
N TRP A 411 -11.30 -1.27 -10.24
CA TRP A 411 -12.66 -0.78 -10.40
C TRP A 411 -12.74 0.69 -10.78
N ARG A 412 -12.04 1.56 -10.05
CA ARG A 412 -12.06 3.01 -10.32
C ARG A 412 -11.40 3.36 -11.64
N GLY A 413 -10.35 2.63 -12.03
CA GLY A 413 -9.74 2.77 -13.35
C GLY A 413 -10.72 2.51 -14.50
N LEU A 414 -11.71 1.62 -14.31
CA LEU A 414 -12.80 1.44 -15.28
C LEU A 414 -13.82 2.59 -15.21
N LEU A 415 -14.20 3.03 -14.01
CA LEU A 415 -15.14 4.16 -13.85
C LEU A 415 -14.60 5.45 -14.50
N GLU A 416 -13.31 5.73 -14.36
CA GLU A 416 -12.63 6.87 -14.99
C GLU A 416 -12.65 6.81 -16.52
N LYS A 417 -12.76 5.61 -17.08
CA LYS A 417 -12.91 5.34 -18.52
C LYS A 417 -14.37 5.18 -18.94
N GLU A 418 -15.25 5.87 -18.23
CA GLU A 418 -16.69 5.97 -18.50
C GLU A 418 -17.48 4.66 -18.40
N TRP A 419 -16.94 3.62 -17.75
CA TRP A 419 -17.75 2.45 -17.40
C TRP A 419 -18.70 2.81 -16.27
N SER A 420 -19.96 2.38 -16.37
CA SER A 420 -20.85 2.43 -15.20
C SER A 420 -20.65 1.21 -14.31
N ALA A 421 -20.91 1.33 -13.01
CA ALA A 421 -20.86 0.19 -12.10
C ALA A 421 -21.76 -0.98 -12.57
N SER A 422 -22.92 -0.66 -13.16
CA SER A 422 -23.81 -1.67 -13.76
C SER A 422 -23.20 -2.35 -14.98
N ASP A 423 -22.48 -1.61 -15.84
CA ASP A 423 -21.83 -2.19 -17.02
C ASP A 423 -20.75 -3.18 -16.59
N ILE A 424 -19.92 -2.81 -15.60
CA ILE A 424 -18.87 -3.67 -15.05
C ILE A 424 -19.48 -4.95 -14.46
N LEU A 425 -20.52 -4.83 -13.63
CA LEU A 425 -21.20 -5.99 -13.05
C LEU A 425 -21.83 -6.89 -14.12
N SER A 426 -22.43 -6.30 -15.16
CA SER A 426 -23.02 -7.06 -16.26
C SER A 426 -21.99 -7.80 -17.10
N ALA A 427 -20.78 -7.22 -17.25
CA ALA A 427 -19.68 -7.82 -17.98
C ALA A 427 -19.06 -9.00 -17.22
N ILE A 428 -18.86 -8.85 -15.90
CA ILE A 428 -18.29 -9.90 -15.04
C ILE A 428 -19.32 -11.01 -14.76
N ASN A 429 -20.59 -10.66 -14.61
CA ASN A 429 -21.65 -11.61 -14.29
C ASN A 429 -22.92 -11.35 -15.12
N PRO A 430 -22.95 -11.86 -16.36
CA PRO A 430 -24.10 -11.67 -17.24
C PRO A 430 -25.39 -12.32 -16.72
N ALA A 431 -25.29 -13.29 -15.79
CA ALA A 431 -26.44 -13.94 -15.17
C ALA A 431 -27.07 -13.12 -14.03
N ALA A 432 -26.30 -12.25 -13.36
CA ALA A 432 -26.79 -11.39 -12.29
C ALA A 432 -27.40 -10.08 -12.81
N ALA A 433 -27.05 -9.65 -14.02
CA ALA A 433 -27.62 -8.46 -14.65
C ALA A 433 -28.99 -8.77 -15.25
N ARG A 434 -30.08 -8.35 -14.57
CA ARG A 434 -31.37 -8.21 -15.23
C ARG A 434 -31.24 -7.04 -16.23
N PRO A 435 -31.32 -7.25 -17.55
CA PRO A 435 -31.03 -6.18 -18.50
C PRO A 435 -32.05 -5.05 -18.32
N PRO A 436 -31.64 -3.80 -18.05
CA PRO A 436 -32.52 -2.68 -18.31
C PRO A 436 -32.79 -2.68 -19.81
N ALA A 437 -34.06 -2.62 -20.21
CA ALA A 437 -34.46 -2.55 -21.60
C ALA A 437 -33.80 -1.32 -22.26
N GLY A 438 -32.69 -1.54 -22.98
CA GLY A 438 -31.96 -0.50 -23.73
C GLY A 438 -30.47 -0.34 -23.45
N SER A 439 -29.84 -1.05 -22.49
CA SER A 439 -28.38 -0.96 -22.32
C SER A 439 -27.66 -1.88 -23.31
N SER A 440 -27.17 -1.31 -24.40
CA SER A 440 -26.23 -2.00 -25.29
C SER A 440 -24.94 -2.28 -24.51
N THR A 441 -24.56 -3.54 -24.37
CA THR A 441 -23.24 -4.01 -23.89
C THR A 441 -22.10 -3.64 -24.86
N SER A 442 -22.27 -2.59 -25.66
CA SER A 442 -21.43 -2.19 -26.79
C SER A 442 -20.25 -1.28 -26.42
N LYS A 443 -19.95 -1.08 -25.12
CA LYS A 443 -18.79 -0.25 -24.75
C LYS A 443 -17.46 -0.96 -24.95
N ALA A 444 -17.42 -2.29 -24.94
CA ALA A 444 -16.21 -3.10 -25.16
C ALA A 444 -16.19 -3.72 -26.58
N THR A 445 -16.49 -2.95 -27.62
CA THR A 445 -16.37 -3.45 -29.00
C THR A 445 -14.90 -3.49 -29.41
N LEU A 446 -14.32 -4.69 -29.35
CA LEU A 446 -13.15 -5.07 -30.14
C LEU A 446 -13.53 -5.13 -31.62
N SER A 447 -12.60 -4.87 -32.54
CA SER A 447 -12.83 -5.10 -33.97
C SER A 447 -12.96 -6.60 -34.30
N ASP A 448 -13.54 -6.94 -35.45
CA ASP A 448 -13.65 -8.34 -35.88
C ASP A 448 -12.25 -9.01 -35.96
N ASP A 449 -11.24 -8.27 -36.43
CA ASP A 449 -9.85 -8.74 -36.47
C ASP A 449 -9.26 -8.96 -35.06
N GLU A 450 -9.56 -8.07 -34.11
CA GLU A 450 -9.11 -8.19 -32.72
C GLU A 450 -9.80 -9.38 -32.02
N THR A 451 -11.11 -9.52 -32.19
CA THR A 451 -11.85 -10.66 -31.64
C THR A 451 -11.33 -11.96 -32.22
N GLN A 452 -11.02 -12.01 -33.51
CA GLN A 452 -10.42 -13.18 -34.14
C GLN A 452 -9.00 -13.42 -33.64
N PHE A 453 -8.20 -12.38 -33.42
CA PHE A 453 -6.86 -12.49 -32.86
C PHE A 453 -6.88 -13.08 -31.44
N PHE A 454 -7.71 -12.54 -30.55
CA PHE A 454 -7.84 -13.06 -29.17
C PHE A 454 -8.52 -14.45 -29.13
N ALA A 455 -9.54 -14.70 -29.97
CA ALA A 455 -10.25 -15.98 -30.02
C ALA A 455 -9.46 -17.10 -30.71
N SER A 456 -8.54 -16.77 -31.62
CA SER A 456 -7.73 -17.76 -32.32
C SER A 456 -6.82 -18.57 -31.40
N GLY A 457 -6.64 -18.13 -30.14
CA GLY A 457 -5.78 -18.79 -29.17
C GLY A 457 -4.38 -19.07 -29.73
N SER A 458 -3.96 -18.27 -30.72
CA SER A 458 -2.81 -18.56 -31.56
C SER A 458 -1.53 -18.37 -30.76
N ARG A 459 -1.17 -19.38 -29.96
CA ARG A 459 0.12 -19.71 -29.35
C ARG A 459 0.94 -18.59 -28.69
N ASN A 460 0.37 -17.39 -28.52
CA ASN A 460 0.94 -16.30 -27.74
C ASN A 460 0.11 -16.17 -26.45
N PRO A 461 0.45 -16.92 -25.39
CA PRO A 461 -0.27 -16.91 -24.12
C PRO A 461 -0.19 -15.57 -23.35
N LEU A 462 0.28 -14.49 -23.97
CA LEU A 462 0.81 -13.30 -23.31
C LEU A 462 -0.01 -12.01 -23.53
N LEU A 463 -1.05 -12.02 -24.38
CA LEU A 463 -1.77 -10.78 -24.69
C LEU A 463 -3.09 -10.60 -23.94
N LEU A 464 -3.90 -11.64 -23.76
CA LEU A 464 -5.13 -11.64 -22.94
C LEU A 464 -5.68 -13.07 -23.00
N ASN A 465 -5.57 -13.84 -21.91
CA ASN A 465 -6.11 -15.20 -21.87
C ASN A 465 -7.61 -15.18 -21.51
N VAL A 466 -8.42 -14.52 -22.33
CA VAL A 466 -9.87 -14.51 -22.15
C VAL A 466 -10.42 -15.75 -22.84
N ASP A 467 -10.65 -16.83 -22.07
CA ASP A 467 -11.39 -17.98 -22.61
C ASP A 467 -12.82 -17.49 -22.94
N PRO A 468 -13.26 -17.54 -24.22
CA PRO A 468 -14.58 -17.06 -24.63
C PRO A 468 -15.73 -17.80 -23.94
N LYS A 469 -15.46 -18.92 -23.25
CA LYS A 469 -16.46 -19.70 -22.50
C LYS A 469 -16.57 -19.28 -21.04
N THR A 470 -15.59 -18.58 -20.49
CA THR A 470 -15.63 -18.08 -19.11
C THR A 470 -15.97 -16.59 -19.10
N PRO A 471 -16.83 -16.14 -18.17
CA PRO A 471 -17.05 -14.70 -18.02
C PRO A 471 -15.73 -14.00 -17.67
N PRO A 472 -15.46 -12.81 -18.23
CA PRO A 472 -14.21 -12.10 -17.97
C PRO A 472 -14.14 -11.67 -16.51
N THR A 473 -12.95 -11.75 -15.94
CA THR A 473 -12.66 -11.21 -14.60
C THR A 473 -12.52 -9.69 -14.65
N LEU A 474 -12.53 -9.03 -13.49
CA LEU A 474 -12.23 -7.60 -13.42
C LEU A 474 -10.84 -7.27 -13.99
N ALA A 475 -9.86 -8.15 -13.76
CA ALA A 475 -8.51 -8.00 -14.28
C ALA A 475 -8.50 -8.04 -15.82
N ASP A 476 -9.28 -8.96 -16.42
CA ASP A 476 -9.41 -9.05 -17.88
C ASP A 476 -10.02 -7.78 -18.48
N LEU A 477 -11.03 -7.20 -17.82
CA LEU A 477 -11.64 -5.93 -18.24
C LEU A 477 -10.64 -4.77 -18.17
N VAL A 478 -9.85 -4.69 -17.11
CA VAL A 478 -8.81 -3.66 -16.95
C VAL A 478 -7.70 -3.82 -18.00
N ALA A 479 -7.28 -5.06 -18.28
CA ALA A 479 -6.29 -5.36 -19.32
C ALA A 479 -6.82 -5.00 -20.71
N LEU A 480 -8.05 -5.41 -21.04
CA LEU A 480 -8.72 -5.07 -22.30
C LEU A 480 -8.85 -3.56 -22.48
N GLU A 481 -9.19 -2.84 -21.41
CA GLU A 481 -9.34 -1.40 -21.48
C GLU A 481 -7.99 -0.66 -21.49
N SER A 482 -6.93 -1.26 -20.96
CA SER A 482 -5.57 -0.75 -21.11
C SER A 482 -5.08 -0.95 -22.55
N TYR A 483 -5.35 -2.11 -23.14
CA TYR A 483 -5.12 -2.38 -24.55
C TYR A 483 -5.86 -1.38 -25.45
N ARG A 484 -7.13 -1.10 -25.17
CA ARG A 484 -7.91 -0.11 -25.93
C ARG A 484 -7.34 1.29 -25.83
N GLY A 485 -6.94 1.74 -24.64
CA GLY A 485 -6.29 3.04 -24.48
C GLY A 485 -5.01 3.14 -25.31
N LEU A 486 -4.22 2.06 -25.35
CA LEU A 486 -3.03 1.97 -26.19
C LEU A 486 -3.40 2.00 -27.68
N ARG A 487 -4.37 1.20 -28.12
CA ARG A 487 -4.88 1.15 -29.48
C ARG A 487 -5.40 2.49 -29.96
N ASP A 488 -6.19 3.17 -29.15
CA ASP A 488 -6.78 4.46 -29.50
C ASP A 488 -5.70 5.57 -29.53
N SER A 489 -4.57 5.36 -28.83
CA SER A 489 -3.37 6.21 -28.91
C SER A 489 -2.53 5.93 -30.16
N ALA A 490 -2.56 4.70 -30.69
CA ALA A 490 -2.07 4.42 -32.02
C ALA A 490 -3.03 5.10 -33.01
N ALA A 491 -2.56 6.06 -33.82
CA ALA A 491 -3.47 6.68 -34.77
C ALA A 491 -3.98 5.64 -35.78
N ARG A 492 -4.95 6.02 -36.62
CA ARG A 492 -5.55 5.16 -37.66
C ARG A 492 -4.57 4.85 -38.80
N THR A 493 -3.34 4.46 -38.49
CA THR A 493 -2.47 3.79 -39.42
C THR A 493 -3.07 2.44 -39.81
N PRO A 494 -2.79 1.94 -41.02
CA PRO A 494 -3.34 0.68 -41.51
C PRO A 494 -2.78 -0.55 -40.77
N ALA A 495 -1.72 -0.41 -39.97
CA ALA A 495 -1.16 -1.49 -39.17
C ALA A 495 -1.84 -1.50 -37.79
N SER A 496 -2.55 -2.59 -37.49
CA SER A 496 -3.14 -2.81 -36.18
C SER A 496 -2.05 -3.21 -35.17
N ILE A 497 -2.25 -2.96 -33.86
CA ILE A 497 -1.35 -3.47 -32.80
C ILE A 497 -1.13 -4.99 -32.94
N PRO A 498 -2.16 -5.82 -33.22
CA PRO A 498 -1.99 -7.23 -33.54
C PRO A 498 -0.99 -7.50 -34.67
N ASP A 499 -1.04 -6.73 -35.77
CA ASP A 499 -0.10 -6.88 -36.88
C ASP A 499 1.34 -6.57 -36.44
N LEU A 500 1.51 -5.57 -35.58
CA LEU A 500 2.81 -5.23 -35.02
C LEU A 500 3.36 -6.36 -34.17
N VAL A 501 2.56 -6.91 -33.26
CA VAL A 501 2.98 -8.03 -32.40
C VAL A 501 3.26 -9.29 -33.22
N GLN A 502 2.46 -9.54 -34.25
CA GLN A 502 2.70 -10.63 -35.20
C GLN A 502 3.98 -10.41 -36.01
N THR A 503 4.28 -9.17 -36.40
CA THR A 503 5.52 -8.81 -37.11
C THR A 503 6.74 -9.07 -36.23
N LEU A 504 6.70 -8.67 -34.96
CA LEU A 504 7.77 -8.96 -33.99
C LEU A 504 7.97 -10.46 -33.77
N SER A 505 6.89 -11.25 -33.86
CA SER A 505 6.94 -12.71 -33.70
C SER A 505 7.54 -13.41 -34.94
N THR A 506 7.25 -12.90 -36.13
CA THR A 506 7.64 -13.52 -37.41
C THR A 506 9.02 -13.06 -37.90
N ARG A 507 9.40 -11.83 -37.59
CA ARG A 507 10.67 -11.24 -38.02
C ARG A 507 11.31 -10.50 -36.83
N PRO A 508 12.00 -11.22 -35.93
CA PRO A 508 12.66 -10.59 -34.81
C PRO A 508 13.70 -9.58 -35.33
N PRO A 509 13.61 -8.30 -34.93
CA PRO A 509 14.55 -7.27 -35.32
C PRO A 509 15.96 -7.53 -34.78
N SER A 510 16.96 -6.99 -35.48
CA SER A 510 18.37 -7.20 -35.15
C SER A 510 18.88 -6.18 -34.12
N GLN A 511 18.29 -4.98 -34.11
CA GLN A 511 18.68 -3.88 -33.23
C GLN A 511 17.47 -3.25 -32.55
N ALA A 512 17.66 -2.64 -31.37
CA ALA A 512 16.61 -1.91 -30.68
C ALA A 512 16.07 -0.71 -31.49
N ALA A 513 16.90 -0.13 -32.37
CA ALA A 513 16.49 0.91 -33.31
C ALA A 513 15.41 0.42 -34.29
N ASP A 514 15.52 -0.83 -34.76
CA ASP A 514 14.52 -1.42 -35.67
C ASP A 514 13.16 -1.57 -34.96
N ILE A 515 13.16 -1.98 -33.68
CA ILE A 515 11.96 -2.04 -32.83
C ILE A 515 11.37 -0.64 -32.69
N ALA A 516 12.21 0.34 -32.33
CA ALA A 516 11.78 1.72 -32.14
C ALA A 516 11.15 2.29 -33.41
N SER A 517 11.71 2.02 -34.59
CA SER A 517 11.17 2.48 -35.87
C SER A 517 9.79 1.89 -36.17
N GLN A 518 9.61 0.58 -35.95
CA GLN A 518 8.33 -0.10 -36.15
C GLN A 518 7.22 0.45 -35.23
N PHE A 519 7.52 0.60 -33.94
CA PHE A 519 6.57 1.17 -32.97
C PHE A 519 6.35 2.67 -33.18
N ALA A 520 7.37 3.43 -33.54
CA ALA A 520 7.24 4.86 -33.85
C ALA A 520 6.30 5.09 -35.04
N ALA A 521 6.40 4.23 -36.06
CA ALA A 521 5.52 4.28 -37.23
C ALA A 521 4.07 3.96 -36.90
N ALA A 522 3.82 2.98 -36.03
CA ALA A 522 2.46 2.57 -35.64
C ALA A 522 1.82 3.48 -34.58
N MET A 523 2.59 3.92 -33.59
CA MET A 523 2.08 4.67 -32.44
C MET A 523 2.23 6.19 -32.58
N HIS A 524 2.85 6.68 -33.66
CA HIS A 524 3.24 8.09 -33.85
C HIS A 524 4.11 8.65 -32.72
N TRP A 525 4.86 7.79 -32.04
CA TRP A 525 5.81 8.21 -31.04
C TRP A 525 7.11 8.70 -31.70
N PRO A 526 7.82 9.69 -31.11
CA PRO A 526 9.11 10.10 -31.61
C PRO A 526 10.13 8.95 -31.53
N GLU A 527 10.57 8.44 -32.69
CA GLU A 527 11.47 7.29 -32.81
C GLU A 527 12.73 7.41 -31.94
N ALA A 528 13.38 8.58 -31.97
CA ALA A 528 14.57 8.84 -31.17
C ALA A 528 14.30 8.72 -29.66
N ARG A 529 13.12 9.14 -29.19
CA ARG A 529 12.75 9.07 -27.78
C ARG A 529 12.39 7.66 -27.37
N LEU A 530 11.67 6.94 -28.22
CA LEU A 530 11.35 5.53 -27.98
C LEU A 530 12.61 4.67 -27.93
N HIS A 531 13.56 4.90 -28.84
CA HIS A 531 14.86 4.23 -28.80
C HIS A 531 15.59 4.47 -27.47
N GLN A 532 15.62 5.73 -26.98
CA GLN A 532 16.19 6.05 -25.66
C GLN A 532 15.49 5.28 -24.54
N VAL A 533 14.16 5.13 -24.59
CA VAL A 533 13.40 4.35 -23.60
C VAL A 533 13.75 2.87 -23.65
N LEU A 534 13.81 2.27 -24.84
CA LEU A 534 14.13 0.85 -24.97
C LEU A 534 15.54 0.54 -24.45
N VAL A 535 16.52 1.37 -24.81
CA VAL A 535 17.91 1.23 -24.32
C VAL A 535 18.00 1.45 -22.81
N ALA A 536 17.26 2.42 -22.26
CA ALA A 536 17.31 2.72 -20.84
C ALA A 536 16.55 1.71 -19.96
N LYS A 537 15.43 1.16 -20.46
CA LYS A 537 14.59 0.17 -19.77
C LYS A 537 15.21 -1.23 -19.80
N TYR A 538 15.82 -1.62 -20.91
CA TYR A 538 16.40 -2.95 -21.12
C TYR A 538 17.91 -2.85 -21.41
N PRO A 539 18.73 -2.46 -20.42
CA PRO A 539 20.17 -2.36 -20.62
C PRO A 539 20.75 -3.75 -20.93
N ASP A 540 21.64 -3.82 -21.93
CA ASP A 540 22.36 -5.02 -22.34
C ASP A 540 21.49 -6.22 -22.81
N VAL A 541 20.19 -6.01 -23.02
CA VAL A 541 19.28 -7.04 -23.54
C VAL A 541 19.27 -6.99 -25.08
N SER A 542 19.35 -8.17 -25.73
CA SER A 542 19.29 -8.23 -27.20
C SER A 542 17.91 -7.87 -27.75
N ALA A 543 17.87 -7.34 -28.98
CA ALA A 543 16.63 -6.93 -29.64
C ALA A 543 15.60 -8.06 -29.77
N GLU A 544 16.05 -9.30 -29.94
CA GLU A 544 15.19 -10.49 -29.98
C GLU A 544 14.41 -10.68 -28.66
N HIS A 545 15.09 -10.53 -27.52
CA HIS A 545 14.45 -10.67 -26.22
C HIS A 545 13.56 -9.48 -25.87
N ILE A 546 13.96 -8.26 -26.24
CA ILE A 546 13.08 -7.09 -26.13
C ILE A 546 11.80 -7.33 -26.92
N SER A 547 11.91 -7.84 -28.15
CA SER A 547 10.75 -8.14 -29.00
C SER A 547 9.86 -9.21 -28.38
N LYS A 548 10.45 -10.27 -27.78
CA LYS A 548 9.71 -11.31 -27.07
C LYS A 548 8.97 -10.76 -25.84
N ARG A 549 9.56 -9.81 -25.11
CA ARG A 549 8.90 -9.16 -23.97
C ARG A 549 7.78 -8.22 -24.38
N LEU A 550 7.96 -7.47 -25.45
CA LEU A 550 6.92 -6.58 -25.98
C LEU A 550 5.74 -7.33 -26.61
N GLN A 551 5.80 -8.67 -26.71
CA GLN A 551 4.64 -9.51 -27.00
C GLN A 551 3.72 -9.68 -25.77
N ASP A 552 4.19 -9.36 -24.57
CA ASP A 552 3.40 -9.33 -23.35
C ASP A 552 2.63 -8.00 -23.24
N LEU A 553 1.33 -8.09 -22.97
CA LEU A 553 0.48 -6.90 -22.91
C LEU A 553 0.89 -5.97 -21.77
N ASP A 554 1.30 -6.49 -20.61
CA ASP A 554 1.66 -5.67 -19.47
C ASP A 554 2.94 -4.87 -19.76
N GLU A 555 3.94 -5.48 -20.40
CA GLU A 555 5.16 -4.79 -20.83
C GLU A 555 4.87 -3.73 -21.89
N LEU A 556 3.96 -4.02 -22.83
CA LEU A 556 3.57 -3.08 -23.86
C LEU A 556 2.77 -1.89 -23.30
N VAL A 557 1.85 -2.13 -22.37
CA VAL A 557 1.12 -1.09 -21.63
C VAL A 557 2.07 -0.28 -20.76
N SER A 558 3.03 -0.92 -20.09
CA SER A 558 4.11 -0.27 -19.32
C SER A 558 4.91 0.68 -20.21
N LEU A 559 5.34 0.22 -21.40
CA LEU A 559 6.02 1.07 -22.38
C LEU A 559 5.15 2.25 -22.82
N GLY A 560 3.86 2.01 -23.10
CA GLY A 560 2.90 3.07 -23.46
C GLY A 560 2.77 4.14 -22.37
N ARG A 561 2.67 3.74 -21.10
CA ARG A 561 2.61 4.66 -19.95
C ARG A 561 3.88 5.51 -19.83
N VAL A 562 5.06 4.90 -20.00
CA VAL A 562 6.33 5.63 -20.01
C VAL A 562 6.34 6.68 -21.11
N MET A 563 5.94 6.31 -22.33
CA MET A 563 5.92 7.22 -23.47
C MET A 563 4.91 8.35 -23.29
N GLU A 564 3.69 8.05 -22.83
CA GLU A 564 2.66 9.05 -22.55
C GLU A 564 3.16 10.08 -21.53
N LEU A 565 3.75 9.62 -20.44
CA LEU A 565 4.25 10.48 -19.37
C LEU A 565 5.45 11.32 -19.84
N LEU A 566 6.38 10.74 -20.61
CA LEU A 566 7.49 11.47 -21.21
C LEU A 566 7.03 12.57 -22.16
N LEU A 567 6.02 12.29 -22.99
CA LEU A 567 5.52 13.25 -23.98
C LEU A 567 4.64 14.35 -23.36
N ARG A 568 3.97 14.07 -22.24
CA ARG A 568 3.06 15.02 -21.58
C ARG A 568 3.71 15.86 -20.48
N LYS A 569 4.57 15.27 -19.66
CA LYS A 569 5.01 15.85 -18.37
C LYS A 569 6.52 16.10 -18.26
N VAL A 570 7.32 15.61 -19.20
CA VAL A 570 8.79 15.67 -19.10
C VAL A 570 9.36 16.52 -20.22
N ASP A 571 10.23 17.47 -19.86
CA ASP A 571 10.99 18.25 -20.84
C ASP A 571 11.84 17.29 -21.71
N PRO A 572 11.78 17.39 -23.05
CA PRO A 572 12.59 16.58 -23.96
C PRO A 572 14.10 16.59 -23.66
N ALA A 573 14.62 17.65 -23.01
CA ALA A 573 16.01 17.77 -22.62
C ALA A 573 16.41 16.83 -21.46
N VAL A 574 15.46 16.31 -20.69
CA VAL A 574 15.74 15.38 -19.60
C VAL A 574 16.15 14.02 -20.17
N SER A 575 17.27 13.48 -19.66
CA SER A 575 17.77 12.15 -20.00
C SER A 575 16.81 11.06 -19.51
N VAL A 576 16.36 10.20 -20.42
CA VAL A 576 15.52 9.03 -20.09
C VAL A 576 16.26 8.05 -19.18
N SER A 577 17.57 7.86 -19.41
CA SER A 577 18.41 6.99 -18.60
C SER A 577 18.45 7.42 -17.14
N LEU A 578 18.45 8.74 -16.88
CA LEU A 578 18.39 9.29 -15.52
C LEU A 578 17.04 8.96 -14.85
N LEU A 579 15.93 9.03 -15.58
CA LEU A 579 14.61 8.69 -15.03
C LEU A 579 14.50 7.21 -14.66
N PHE A 580 15.03 6.30 -15.48
CA PHE A 580 15.13 4.89 -15.12
C PHE A 580 16.11 4.62 -13.97
N GLN A 581 17.19 5.40 -13.86
CA GLN A 581 18.09 5.32 -12.72
C GLN A 581 17.39 5.76 -11.44
N MET A 582 16.63 6.86 -11.46
CA MET A 582 15.83 7.33 -10.34
C MET A 582 14.67 6.38 -9.99
N GLY A 583 14.12 5.68 -11.00
CA GLY A 583 13.11 4.64 -10.81
C GLY A 583 13.66 3.32 -10.27
N THR A 584 14.99 3.16 -10.23
CA THR A 584 15.66 1.98 -9.66
C THR A 584 15.98 2.25 -8.19
N PRO A 585 15.49 1.43 -7.24
CA PRO A 585 15.85 1.58 -5.83
C PRO A 585 17.37 1.52 -5.61
N ALA A 586 17.90 2.28 -4.67
CA ALA A 586 19.33 2.26 -4.36
C ALA A 586 19.71 0.98 -3.59
N ALA A 587 20.75 0.29 -4.06
CA ALA A 587 21.27 -0.92 -3.42
C ALA A 587 22.13 -0.59 -2.19
N PRO A 588 22.17 -1.45 -1.16
CA PRO A 588 22.83 -1.18 0.12
C PRO A 588 24.35 -0.90 0.01
N ASP A 589 25.08 -1.57 -0.88
CA ASP A 589 26.54 -1.40 -1.01
C ASP A 589 26.97 -0.07 -1.65
N SER A 590 26.04 0.62 -2.33
CA SER A 590 26.28 1.98 -2.82
C SER A 590 26.35 3.03 -1.69
N LEU A 591 25.96 2.65 -0.47
CA LEU A 591 25.91 3.54 0.70
C LEU A 591 27.09 3.36 1.67
N SER A 592 27.81 2.23 1.61
CA SER A 592 28.91 1.91 2.54
C SER A 592 30.28 2.41 2.07
N SER A 593 30.40 2.79 0.80
CA SER A 593 31.64 3.31 0.19
C SER A 593 31.72 4.84 0.15
N SER A 594 30.76 5.54 0.77
CA SER A 594 30.66 7.01 0.80
C SER A 594 30.99 7.61 2.16
#